data_AF-A0A2E5XIN6-F1
#
_entry.id   AF-A0A2E5XIN6-F1
#
_cell.length_a   1.000
_cell.length_b   1.000
_cell.length_c   1.000
_cell.angle_alpha   90.00
_cell.angle_beta   90.00
_cell.angle_gamma   90.00
#
_symmetry.space_group_name_H-M   'P 1'
#
loop_
_entity.id
_entity.type
_entity.pdbx_description
1 polymer ?
#
loop_
_entity_poly.entity_id
_entity_poly.type
_entity_poly.pdbx_seq_one_letter_code
_entity_poly.pdbx_strand_id
1 'polypeptide(L)'
;MQTQAGEIAMLEGTISPEIGLSATDPTCLDQTSELLLEHGLASPDEIQQLRQHGRAVLRGSRQWDSIEFLAALRMQDSDARLLEIERLGRMLSQAMESQLALVPFAGRLPTPSAFYDHNENLRADCKRLMTPVLYSEESEVIGIGSINPVALRLASQTIMHSVGERMGTIPMVSRMLLHHDGWISLCQKHFGI
;
A
#
# COMPACT_ATOMS: atom_id res chain seq x y z
N MET A 1 25.50 -25.20 61.29
CA MET A 1 25.05 -26.02 60.15
C MET A 1 23.84 -25.33 59.55
N GLN A 2 23.95 -24.99 58.26
CA GLN A 2 23.12 -24.02 57.56
C GLN A 2 21.70 -24.51 57.24
N THR A 3 20.80 -23.54 57.23
CA THR A 3 19.39 -23.58 56.87
C THR A 3 19.18 -23.22 55.39
N GLN A 4 18.06 -23.71 54.86
CA GLN A 4 17.21 -23.18 53.79
C GLN A 4 17.45 -23.54 52.31
N ALA A 5 16.48 -24.35 51.87
CA ALA A 5 15.90 -24.48 50.54
C ALA A 5 15.51 -23.14 49.88
N GLY A 6 15.52 -23.14 48.55
CA GLY A 6 14.99 -22.06 47.71
C GLY A 6 15.34 -22.26 46.25
N GLU A 7 14.83 -23.32 45.63
CA GLU A 7 14.93 -23.55 44.18
C GLU A 7 13.96 -22.59 43.47
N ILE A 8 14.51 -21.55 42.83
CA ILE A 8 13.74 -20.60 42.02
C ILE A 8 13.56 -21.22 40.63
N ALA A 9 12.36 -21.72 40.36
CA ALA A 9 11.91 -22.03 39.02
C ALA A 9 11.81 -20.72 38.22
N MET A 10 12.81 -20.43 37.39
CA MET A 10 12.70 -19.39 36.38
C MET A 10 11.80 -19.89 35.26
N LEU A 11 10.59 -19.34 35.22
CA LEU A 11 9.73 -19.33 34.04
C LEU A 11 10.48 -18.59 32.92
N GLU A 12 11.13 -19.35 32.03
CA GLU A 12 11.51 -18.86 30.71
C GLU A 12 10.22 -18.54 29.96
N GLY A 13 9.85 -17.27 29.98
CA GLY A 13 8.84 -16.71 29.10
C GLY A 13 9.23 -17.01 27.67
N THR A 14 8.43 -17.81 27.00
CA THR A 14 8.45 -17.97 25.55
C THR A 14 8.13 -16.61 24.93
N ILE A 15 9.18 -15.87 24.56
CA ILE A 15 9.05 -14.69 23.72
C ILE A 15 8.53 -15.21 22.38
N SER A 16 7.23 -15.10 22.17
CA SER A 16 6.65 -15.26 20.85
C SER A 16 7.32 -14.23 19.94
N PRO A 17 7.87 -14.62 18.77
CA PRO A 17 8.40 -13.63 17.86
C PRO A 17 7.23 -12.74 17.46
N GLU A 18 7.27 -11.46 17.84
CA GLU A 18 6.43 -10.46 17.20
C GLU A 18 6.73 -10.57 15.71
N ILE A 19 5.80 -11.15 14.95
CA ILE A 19 5.91 -11.25 13.50
C ILE A 19 5.83 -9.82 13.01
N GLY A 20 6.99 -9.19 12.83
CA GLY A 20 7.07 -7.80 12.37
C GLY A 20 6.36 -7.68 11.03
N LEU A 21 5.52 -6.64 10.90
CA LEU A 21 4.87 -6.33 9.62
C LEU A 21 5.94 -6.13 8.55
N SER A 22 5.71 -6.68 7.36
CA SER A 22 6.59 -6.47 6.20
C SER A 22 6.55 -5.01 5.74
N ALA A 23 7.66 -4.54 5.16
CA ALA A 23 7.79 -3.17 4.66
C ALA A 23 6.74 -2.83 3.58
N THR A 24 6.33 -3.82 2.79
CA THR A 24 5.27 -3.70 1.77
C THR A 24 4.25 -4.82 1.98
N ASP A 25 3.00 -4.62 1.55
CA ASP A 25 2.02 -5.71 1.48
C ASP A 25 2.54 -6.86 0.60
N PRO A 26 2.62 -8.11 1.10
CA PRO A 26 3.24 -9.22 0.37
C PRO A 26 2.56 -9.53 -0.97
N THR A 27 1.22 -9.48 -1.01
CA THR A 27 0.45 -9.77 -2.22
C THR A 27 0.68 -8.68 -3.26
N CYS A 28 0.63 -7.41 -2.84
CA CYS A 28 0.92 -6.28 -3.71
C CYS A 28 2.36 -6.33 -4.24
N LEU A 29 3.33 -6.64 -3.38
CA LEU A 29 4.74 -6.77 -3.74
C LEU A 29 4.95 -7.86 -4.81
N ASP A 30 4.41 -9.05 -4.59
CA ASP A 30 4.61 -10.18 -5.49
C ASP A 30 3.96 -9.91 -6.87
N GLN A 31 2.71 -9.42 -6.89
CA GLN A 31 2.01 -9.09 -8.14
C GLN A 31 2.63 -7.90 -8.88
N THR A 32 3.09 -6.87 -8.17
CA THR A 32 3.79 -5.75 -8.81
C THR A 32 5.11 -6.23 -9.40
N SER A 33 5.87 -7.04 -8.65
CA SER A 33 7.16 -7.58 -9.09
C SER A 33 7.02 -8.46 -10.33
N GLU A 34 6.01 -9.32 -10.38
CA GLU A 34 5.72 -10.20 -11.51
C GLU A 34 5.43 -9.38 -12.78
N LEU A 35 4.47 -8.45 -12.71
CA LEU A 35 4.14 -7.59 -13.86
C LEU A 35 5.31 -6.72 -14.31
N LEU A 36 6.12 -6.20 -13.38
CA LEU A 36 7.31 -5.44 -13.72
C LEU A 36 8.33 -6.29 -14.50
N LEU A 37 8.50 -7.56 -14.12
CA LEU A 37 9.41 -8.48 -14.80
C LEU A 37 8.87 -8.93 -16.17
N GLU A 38 7.61 -9.37 -16.21
CA GLU A 38 6.96 -9.92 -17.40
C GLU A 38 6.92 -8.91 -18.56
N HIS A 39 6.71 -7.64 -18.24
CA HIS A 39 6.64 -6.57 -19.23
C HIS A 39 7.98 -5.85 -19.46
N GLY A 40 9.09 -6.38 -18.93
CA GLY A 40 10.43 -5.79 -19.09
C GLY A 40 10.56 -4.39 -18.50
N LEU A 41 9.73 -4.05 -17.51
CA LEU A 41 9.77 -2.77 -16.80
C LEU A 41 10.84 -2.73 -15.71
N ALA A 42 11.33 -3.89 -15.29
CA ALA A 42 12.44 -4.07 -14.36
C ALA A 42 13.30 -5.28 -14.72
N SER A 43 14.59 -5.21 -14.39
CA SER A 43 15.52 -6.33 -14.54
C SER A 43 15.33 -7.37 -13.42
N PRO A 44 15.77 -8.63 -13.63
CA PRO A 44 15.75 -9.65 -12.58
C PRO A 44 16.47 -9.20 -11.29
N ASP A 45 17.60 -8.50 -11.42
CA ASP A 45 18.39 -8.01 -10.28
C ASP A 45 17.65 -6.91 -9.51
N GLU A 46 16.95 -6.02 -10.20
CA GLU A 46 16.10 -4.99 -9.57
C GLU A 46 14.92 -5.63 -8.84
N ILE A 47 14.28 -6.65 -9.43
CA ILE A 47 13.19 -7.40 -8.79
C ILE A 47 13.66 -8.15 -7.56
N GLN A 48 14.86 -8.73 -7.60
CA GLN A 48 15.45 -9.37 -6.43
C GLN A 48 15.65 -8.37 -5.28
N GLN A 49 16.20 -7.19 -5.58
CA GLN A 49 16.40 -6.13 -4.60
C GLN A 49 15.07 -5.61 -4.04
N LEU A 50 14.09 -5.40 -4.91
CA LEU A 50 12.73 -4.99 -4.54
C LEU A 50 12.08 -6.00 -3.59
N ARG A 51 12.12 -7.29 -3.91
CA ARG A 51 11.56 -8.35 -3.06
C ARG A 51 12.28 -8.47 -1.72
N GLN A 52 13.62 -8.35 -1.73
CA GLN A 52 14.40 -8.36 -0.50
C GLN A 52 14.02 -7.18 0.40
N HIS A 53 13.87 -5.99 -0.17
CA HIS A 53 13.48 -4.80 0.58
C HIS A 53 12.03 -4.88 1.09
N GLY A 54 11.08 -5.21 0.22
CA GLY A 54 9.65 -5.25 0.57
C GLY A 54 9.28 -6.32 1.60
N ARG A 55 10.06 -7.42 1.67
CA ARG A 55 9.90 -8.49 2.67
C ARG A 55 10.67 -8.23 3.98
N ALA A 56 11.52 -7.20 4.03
CA ALA A 56 12.18 -6.82 5.26
C ALA A 56 11.15 -6.34 6.29
N VAL A 57 11.52 -6.39 7.57
CA VAL A 57 10.68 -5.84 8.65
C VAL A 57 10.52 -4.34 8.44
N LEU A 58 9.28 -3.87 8.50
CA LEU A 58 8.93 -2.46 8.40
C LEU A 58 9.70 -1.63 9.43
N ARG A 59 10.39 -0.58 8.96
CA ARG A 59 11.07 0.39 9.82
C ARG A 59 10.35 1.72 9.75
N GLY A 60 9.77 2.14 10.87
CA GLY A 60 8.96 3.36 10.95
C GLY A 60 7.47 3.11 10.77
N SER A 61 6.70 4.19 10.63
CA SER A 61 5.24 4.14 10.55
C SER A 61 4.70 3.91 9.13
N ARG A 62 5.51 4.16 8.11
CA ARG A 62 5.10 4.21 6.70
C ARG A 62 5.61 3.01 5.93
N GLN A 63 4.69 2.30 5.29
CA GLN A 63 5.03 1.25 4.34
C GLN A 63 5.70 1.81 3.09
N TRP A 64 6.43 0.93 2.41
CA TRP A 64 7.09 1.21 1.15
C TRP A 64 6.23 0.76 0.00
N ASP A 65 6.15 1.59 -1.04
CA ASP A 65 5.57 1.18 -2.32
C ASP A 65 6.65 0.65 -3.26
N SER A 66 6.30 -0.38 -4.03
CA SER A 66 7.22 -1.04 -4.94
C SER A 66 7.71 -0.14 -6.08
N ILE A 67 6.85 0.75 -6.59
CA ILE A 67 7.21 1.68 -7.67
C ILE A 67 8.12 2.78 -7.15
N GLU A 68 7.81 3.31 -5.97
CA GLU A 68 8.67 4.30 -5.30
C GLU A 68 10.07 3.74 -5.03
N PHE A 69 10.17 2.51 -4.51
CA PHE A 69 11.46 1.87 -4.26
C PHE A 69 12.26 1.68 -5.55
N LEU A 70 11.64 1.16 -6.61
CA LEU A 70 12.32 0.92 -7.87
C LEU A 70 12.81 2.22 -8.52
N ALA A 71 12.00 3.28 -8.45
CA ALA A 71 12.42 4.59 -8.92
C ALA A 71 13.60 5.14 -8.11
N ALA A 72 13.61 4.94 -6.79
CA ALA A 72 14.72 5.34 -5.93
C ALA A 72 16.00 4.54 -6.19
N LEU A 73 15.88 3.26 -6.58
CA LEU A 73 17.00 2.42 -6.97
C LEU A 73 17.67 2.93 -8.26
N ARG A 74 16.88 3.45 -9.20
CA ARG A 74 17.35 3.92 -10.51
C ARG A 74 17.84 5.37 -10.52
N MET A 75 17.15 6.22 -9.76
CA MET A 75 17.32 7.67 -9.84
C MET A 75 17.84 8.21 -8.51
N GLN A 76 19.09 8.68 -8.53
CA GLN A 76 19.70 9.39 -7.41
C GLN A 76 19.11 10.79 -7.25
N ASP A 77 18.86 11.47 -8.37
CA ASP A 77 18.23 12.79 -8.40
C ASP A 77 16.74 12.72 -8.03
N SER A 78 16.29 13.67 -7.21
CA SER A 78 14.94 13.67 -6.65
C SER A 78 13.88 13.96 -7.71
N ASP A 79 14.12 14.93 -8.60
CA ASP A 79 13.13 15.31 -9.62
C ASP A 79 13.02 14.22 -10.68
N ALA A 80 14.15 13.64 -11.10
CA ALA A 80 14.18 12.48 -11.99
C ALA A 80 13.44 11.28 -11.38
N ARG A 81 13.52 11.09 -10.06
CA ARG A 81 12.79 10.02 -9.36
C ARG A 81 11.27 10.22 -9.45
N LEU A 82 10.78 11.43 -9.26
CA LEU A 82 9.33 11.71 -9.36
C LEU A 82 8.79 11.38 -10.75
N LEU A 83 9.55 11.74 -11.80
CA LEU A 83 9.21 11.40 -13.18
C LEU A 83 9.24 9.88 -13.43
N GLU A 84 10.22 9.18 -12.86
CA GLU A 84 10.33 7.73 -12.97
C GLU A 84 9.17 7.00 -12.26
N ILE A 85 8.72 7.48 -11.10
CA ILE A 85 7.53 6.96 -10.41
C ILE A 85 6.29 7.07 -11.29
N GLU A 86 6.05 8.25 -11.87
CA GLU A 86 4.91 8.46 -12.76
C GLU A 86 5.00 7.57 -14.01
N ARG A 87 6.18 7.49 -14.63
CA ARG A 87 6.42 6.66 -15.81
C ARG A 87 6.13 5.18 -15.51
N LEU A 88 6.67 4.66 -14.42
CA LEU A 88 6.45 3.28 -13.98
C LEU A 88 4.97 3.01 -13.67
N GLY A 89 4.31 3.90 -12.94
CA GLY A 89 2.88 3.80 -12.65
C GLY A 89 2.04 3.73 -13.92
N ARG A 90 2.31 4.59 -14.92
CA ARG A 90 1.61 4.58 -16.21
C ARG A 90 1.90 3.32 -17.02
N MET A 91 3.15 2.89 -17.10
CA MET A 91 3.52 1.68 -17.85
C MET A 91 2.92 0.42 -17.23
N LEU A 92 2.92 0.32 -15.90
CA LEU A 92 2.30 -0.81 -15.20
C LEU A 92 0.78 -0.80 -15.38
N SER A 93 0.16 0.37 -15.38
CA SER A 93 -1.25 0.57 -15.68
C SER A 93 -1.61 0.04 -17.08
N GLN A 94 -0.80 0.39 -18.09
CA GLN A 94 -0.92 -0.10 -19.45
C GLN A 94 -0.70 -1.61 -19.57
N ALA A 95 0.31 -2.16 -18.88
CA ALA A 95 0.58 -3.59 -18.82
C ALA A 95 -0.59 -4.39 -18.25
N MET A 96 -1.31 -3.82 -17.30
CA MET A 96 -2.54 -4.38 -16.74
C MET A 96 -3.79 -4.17 -17.62
N GLU A 97 -3.62 -3.69 -18.86
CA GLU A 97 -4.71 -3.34 -19.79
C GLU A 97 -5.72 -2.35 -19.18
N SER A 98 -5.26 -1.52 -18.23
CA SER A 98 -6.09 -0.61 -17.46
C SER A 98 -5.58 0.80 -17.68
N GLN A 99 -6.24 1.60 -18.51
CA GLN A 99 -5.83 3.00 -18.73
C GLN A 99 -6.30 3.91 -17.59
N LEU A 100 -5.61 3.85 -16.44
CA LEU A 100 -5.92 4.71 -15.29
C LEU A 100 -5.56 6.17 -15.58
N ALA A 101 -6.48 7.07 -15.27
CA ALA A 101 -6.25 8.51 -15.36
C ALA A 101 -5.32 8.99 -14.25
N LEU A 102 -4.40 9.89 -14.58
CA LEU A 102 -3.58 10.61 -13.60
C LEU A 102 -4.30 11.86 -13.12
N VAL A 103 -4.49 12.02 -11.82
CA VAL A 103 -5.24 13.13 -11.24
C VAL A 103 -4.32 14.04 -10.42
N PRO A 104 -3.93 15.22 -10.96
CA PRO A 104 -2.88 16.04 -10.35
C PRO A 104 -3.33 16.81 -9.11
N PHE A 105 -4.63 17.00 -8.91
CA PHE A 105 -5.19 17.81 -7.84
C PHE A 105 -5.75 17.01 -6.67
N ALA A 106 -5.67 15.66 -6.72
CA ALA A 106 -6.29 14.79 -5.72
C ALA A 106 -5.79 15.06 -4.29
N GLY A 107 -4.54 15.50 -4.13
CA GLY A 107 -3.96 15.87 -2.83
C GLY A 107 -4.71 16.97 -2.07
N ARG A 108 -5.55 17.73 -2.77
CA ARG A 108 -6.36 18.81 -2.17
C ARG A 108 -7.74 18.36 -1.71
N LEU A 109 -8.15 17.13 -2.04
CA LEU A 109 -9.47 16.62 -1.70
C LEU A 109 -9.61 16.45 -0.18
N PRO A 110 -10.79 16.74 0.40
CA PRO A 110 -11.03 16.48 1.81
C PRO A 110 -10.99 14.97 2.09
N THR A 111 -10.61 14.59 3.31
CA THR A 111 -10.73 13.19 3.72
C THR A 111 -12.21 12.85 3.79
N PRO A 112 -12.68 11.78 3.12
CA PRO A 112 -14.06 11.33 3.24
C PRO A 112 -14.24 10.57 4.58
N SER A 113 -14.13 11.28 5.71
CA SER A 113 -14.11 10.68 7.04
C SER A 113 -15.33 9.81 7.31
N ALA A 114 -16.52 10.26 6.88
CA ALA A 114 -17.75 9.48 7.00
C ALA A 114 -17.63 8.10 6.35
N PHE A 115 -16.93 7.96 5.21
CA PHE A 115 -16.71 6.64 4.62
C PHE A 115 -15.94 5.72 5.58
N TYR A 116 -14.86 6.21 6.18
CA TYR A 116 -14.06 5.43 7.11
C TYR A 116 -14.78 5.16 8.44
N ASP A 117 -15.57 6.11 8.94
CA ASP A 117 -16.35 5.93 10.17
C ASP A 117 -17.36 4.78 10.04
N HIS A 118 -17.95 4.61 8.86
CA HIS A 118 -18.84 3.46 8.59
C HIS A 118 -18.04 2.18 8.22
N ASN A 119 -16.78 2.28 7.80
CA ASN A 119 -15.98 1.18 7.28
C ASN A 119 -14.58 1.11 7.93
N GLU A 120 -14.51 0.96 9.25
CA GLU A 120 -13.26 1.04 10.00
C GLU A 120 -12.19 0.05 9.49
N ASN A 121 -12.57 -1.19 9.18
CA ASN A 121 -11.67 -2.22 8.64
C ASN A 121 -11.07 -1.81 7.29
N LEU A 122 -11.86 -1.16 6.43
CA LEU A 122 -11.36 -0.68 5.12
C LEU A 122 -10.32 0.42 5.28
N ARG A 123 -10.32 1.19 6.38
CA ARG A 123 -9.25 2.14 6.66
C ARG A 123 -7.91 1.43 6.86
N ALA A 124 -7.91 0.31 7.58
CA ALA A 124 -6.70 -0.48 7.81
C ALA A 124 -6.19 -1.11 6.49
N ASP A 125 -7.09 -1.65 5.67
CA ASP A 125 -6.73 -2.23 4.37
C ASP A 125 -6.21 -1.17 3.38
N CYS A 126 -6.89 -0.03 3.29
CA CYS A 126 -6.44 1.08 2.45
C CYS A 126 -5.10 1.65 2.93
N LYS A 127 -4.86 1.69 4.24
CA LYS A 127 -3.57 2.06 4.81
C LYS A 127 -2.49 1.06 4.40
N ARG A 128 -2.77 -0.23 4.55
CA ARG A 128 -1.87 -1.34 4.21
C ARG A 128 -1.44 -1.35 2.74
N LEU A 129 -2.33 -0.92 1.83
CA LEU A 129 -2.07 -0.82 0.40
C LEU A 129 -1.68 0.60 -0.04
N MET A 130 -1.64 1.56 0.88
CA MET A 130 -1.40 2.97 0.58
C MET A 130 -2.32 3.53 -0.51
N THR A 131 -3.61 3.22 -0.42
CA THR A 131 -4.66 3.60 -1.37
C THR A 131 -5.73 4.48 -0.70
N PRO A 132 -5.47 5.78 -0.48
CA PRO A 132 -6.48 6.69 0.07
C PRO A 132 -7.76 6.73 -0.77
N VAL A 133 -8.91 6.80 -0.09
CA VAL A 133 -10.21 7.05 -0.71
C VAL A 133 -10.31 8.54 -1.01
N LEU A 134 -10.50 8.89 -2.27
CA LEU A 134 -10.53 10.27 -2.78
C LEU A 134 -11.92 10.91 -2.61
N TYR A 135 -12.97 10.13 -2.78
CA TYR A 135 -14.36 10.52 -2.61
C TYR A 135 -15.23 9.28 -2.40
N SER A 136 -16.40 9.47 -1.80
CA SER A 136 -17.40 8.42 -1.61
C SER A 136 -18.79 9.05 -1.65
N GLU A 137 -19.53 8.79 -2.72
CA GLU A 137 -20.91 9.22 -2.88
C GLU A 137 -21.84 8.08 -2.44
N GLU A 138 -22.55 8.29 -1.34
CA GLU A 138 -23.55 7.37 -0.76
C GLU A 138 -23.08 5.91 -0.56
N SER A 139 -21.76 5.68 -0.51
CA SER A 139 -21.14 4.35 -0.53
C SER A 139 -21.41 3.52 -1.79
N GLU A 140 -22.01 4.10 -2.83
CA GLU A 140 -22.27 3.44 -4.11
C GLU A 140 -21.18 3.74 -5.15
N VAL A 141 -20.61 4.96 -5.09
CA VAL A 141 -19.53 5.38 -5.99
C VAL A 141 -18.34 5.83 -5.17
N ILE A 142 -17.24 5.08 -5.27
CA ILE A 142 -16.05 5.27 -4.44
C ILE A 142 -14.85 5.53 -5.34
N GLY A 143 -14.11 6.61 -5.10
CA GLY A 143 -12.85 6.90 -5.76
C GLY A 143 -11.67 6.51 -4.88
N ILE A 144 -10.68 5.81 -5.42
CA ILE A 144 -9.40 5.53 -4.75
C ILE A 144 -8.21 5.96 -5.60
N GLY A 145 -7.13 6.34 -4.93
CA GLY A 145 -5.90 6.81 -5.58
C GLY A 145 -4.64 6.13 -5.07
N SER A 146 -3.66 5.90 -5.93
CA SER A 146 -2.30 5.47 -5.57
C SER A 146 -1.33 5.73 -6.72
N ILE A 147 -0.03 5.63 -6.47
CA ILE A 147 0.97 5.56 -7.53
C ILE A 147 1.05 4.16 -8.17
N ASN A 148 0.56 3.13 -7.47
CA ASN A 148 0.67 1.73 -7.87
C ASN A 148 -0.66 1.13 -8.36
N PRO A 149 -0.79 0.83 -9.67
CA PRO A 149 -1.97 0.18 -10.25
C PRO A 149 -2.37 -1.15 -9.62
N VAL A 150 -1.42 -1.94 -9.15
CA VAL A 150 -1.68 -3.23 -8.49
C VAL A 150 -2.34 -2.99 -7.14
N ALA A 151 -1.82 -2.05 -6.35
CA ALA A 151 -2.42 -1.65 -5.08
C ALA A 151 -3.87 -1.17 -5.28
N LEU A 152 -4.12 -0.37 -6.32
CA LEU A 152 -5.47 0.09 -6.67
C LEU A 152 -6.41 -1.05 -7.02
N ARG A 153 -5.95 -2.06 -7.77
CA ARG A 153 -6.74 -3.25 -8.09
C ARG A 153 -7.11 -4.02 -6.82
N LEU A 154 -6.13 -4.31 -5.96
CA LEU A 154 -6.35 -5.05 -4.72
C LEU A 154 -7.32 -4.29 -3.79
N ALA A 155 -7.08 -3.00 -3.57
CA ALA A 155 -7.95 -2.18 -2.73
C ALA A 155 -9.37 -2.08 -3.30
N SER A 156 -9.53 -1.96 -4.62
CA SER A 156 -10.87 -1.93 -5.23
C SER A 156 -11.65 -3.23 -4.98
N GLN A 157 -10.99 -4.38 -5.07
CA GLN A 157 -11.61 -5.68 -4.80
C GLN A 157 -12.05 -5.80 -3.35
N THR A 158 -11.19 -5.39 -2.41
CA THR A 158 -11.51 -5.37 -0.97
C THR A 158 -12.70 -4.46 -0.69
N ILE A 159 -12.70 -3.24 -1.22
CA ILE A 159 -13.80 -2.28 -1.02
C ILE A 159 -15.10 -2.83 -1.61
N MET A 160 -15.08 -3.31 -2.85
CA MET A 160 -16.27 -3.86 -3.52
C MET A 160 -16.86 -5.03 -2.73
N HIS A 161 -16.01 -5.91 -2.20
CA HIS A 161 -16.46 -7.03 -1.38
C HIS A 161 -17.05 -6.56 -0.04
N SER A 162 -16.29 -5.81 0.77
CA SER A 162 -16.74 -5.42 2.12
C SER A 162 -17.95 -4.49 2.12
N VAL A 163 -18.00 -3.53 1.20
CA VAL A 163 -19.17 -2.65 1.06
C VAL A 163 -20.35 -3.42 0.47
N GLY A 164 -20.10 -4.30 -0.51
CA GLY A 164 -21.13 -5.13 -1.14
C GLY A 164 -21.84 -6.06 -0.17
N GLU A 165 -21.10 -6.73 0.71
CA GLU A 165 -21.67 -7.59 1.74
C GLU A 165 -22.57 -6.82 2.72
N ARG A 166 -22.21 -5.58 3.04
CA ARG A 166 -22.98 -4.76 3.99
C ARG A 166 -24.21 -4.12 3.36
N MET A 167 -24.09 -3.59 2.14
CA MET A 167 -25.13 -2.80 1.47
C MET A 167 -26.09 -3.68 0.66
N GLY A 168 -25.71 -4.92 0.35
CA GLY A 168 -26.46 -5.80 -0.56
C GLY A 168 -26.29 -5.44 -2.04
N THR A 169 -25.51 -4.41 -2.35
CA THR A 169 -25.19 -3.93 -3.70
C THR A 169 -23.70 -3.69 -3.84
N ILE A 170 -23.11 -4.12 -4.96
CA ILE A 170 -21.67 -3.95 -5.20
C ILE A 170 -21.42 -2.50 -5.65
N PRO A 171 -20.57 -1.72 -4.96
CA PRO A 171 -20.30 -0.35 -5.36
C PRO A 171 -19.45 -0.29 -6.63
N MET A 172 -19.55 0.82 -7.35
CA MET A 172 -18.62 1.18 -8.40
C MET A 172 -17.37 1.81 -7.79
N VAL A 173 -16.20 1.19 -8.03
CA VAL A 173 -14.91 1.72 -7.55
C VAL A 173 -14.10 2.29 -8.71
N SER A 174 -13.93 3.61 -8.72
CA SER A 174 -13.06 4.33 -9.64
C SER A 174 -11.62 4.33 -9.12
N ARG A 175 -10.67 3.96 -9.99
CA ARG A 175 -9.24 3.87 -9.67
C ARG A 175 -8.49 4.97 -10.40
N MET A 176 -7.62 5.69 -9.69
CA MET A 176 -6.91 6.85 -10.23
C MET A 176 -5.42 6.78 -9.89
N LEU A 177 -4.57 7.07 -10.87
CA LEU A 177 -3.16 7.32 -10.60
C LEU A 177 -2.99 8.70 -9.98
N LEU A 178 -2.00 8.82 -9.10
CA LEU A 178 -1.64 10.06 -8.42
C LEU A 178 -0.20 10.45 -8.73
N HIS A 179 0.11 11.74 -8.68
CA HIS A 179 1.50 12.15 -8.52
C HIS A 179 1.98 11.79 -7.13
N HIS A 180 3.28 11.53 -7.01
CA HIS A 180 3.91 11.11 -5.75
C HIS A 180 3.62 12.09 -4.60
N ASP A 181 3.85 13.39 -4.77
CA ASP A 181 3.59 14.39 -3.72
C ASP A 181 2.14 14.39 -3.23
N GLY A 182 1.20 14.30 -4.17
CA GLY A 182 -0.24 14.26 -3.87
C GLY A 182 -0.62 12.97 -3.13
N TRP A 183 -0.03 11.84 -3.54
CA TRP A 183 -0.22 10.56 -2.88
C TRP A 183 0.33 10.54 -1.45
N ILE A 184 1.55 11.02 -1.23
CA ILE A 184 2.14 11.13 0.11
C ILE A 184 1.31 12.03 1.02
N SER A 185 0.91 13.20 0.52
CA SER A 185 0.07 14.13 1.27
C SER A 185 -1.25 13.47 1.72
N LEU A 186 -1.89 12.69 0.83
CA LEU A 186 -3.11 11.95 1.16
C LEU A 186 -2.85 10.81 2.14
N CYS A 187 -1.78 10.03 1.98
CA CYS A 187 -1.41 8.98 2.94
C CYS A 187 -1.21 9.55 4.35
N GLN A 188 -0.49 10.66 4.47
CA GLN A 188 -0.30 11.35 5.74
C GLN A 188 -1.62 11.84 6.32
N LYS A 189 -2.45 12.47 5.49
CA LYS A 189 -3.75 13.03 5.91
C LYS A 189 -4.76 11.95 6.32
N HIS A 190 -4.80 10.81 5.64
CA HIS A 190 -5.80 9.75 5.86
C HIS A 190 -5.36 8.76 6.94
N PHE A 191 -4.06 8.46 7.00
CA PHE A 191 -3.53 7.33 7.75
C PHE A 191 -2.47 7.70 8.79
N GLY A 192 -1.99 8.95 8.77
CA GLY A 192 -0.94 9.44 9.66
C GLY A 192 0.45 8.85 9.37
N ILE A 193 0.73 8.49 8.11
CA ILE A 193 1.99 7.86 7.67
C ILE A 193 2.69 8.62 6.55
#